data_AF-A0A174ZPK9-F1
#
_entry.id   AF-A0A174ZPK9-F1
#
_cell.length_a   1.000
_cell.length_b   1.000
_cell.length_c   1.000
_cell.angle_alpha   90.00
_cell.angle_beta   90.00
_cell.angle_gamma   90.00
#
_symmetry.space_group_name_H-M   'P 1'
#
loop_
_entity.id
_entity.type
_entity.pdbx_description
1 polymer ?
#
loop_
_entity_poly.entity_id
_entity_poly.type
_entity_poly.pdbx_seq_one_letter_code
_entity_poly.pdbx_strand_id
1 'polypeptide(L)'
;MKYLRRLLTVILILCAFAASALFFTEQAGASGQETGDYRIIYDDSAYLIDDDDESGLYEIMENISKNTNVIFYTTRTSEYGMSTADICQNYCAEYFGTSKTAPVLMFTIDMYNREIYMYCTGDIRKIIRNAEANSITDNVYKSATAGDYGKCAIDAFTQAQNCLAGGRIKRPMQIINNVLLAMLLGVTVNFIVLKVSRFNKKEDGYPPIRENGAESFISVKVNKELLKEHTSVSRESSGGGSGGGSSDFGGGSSGGGGGSSGGGHSF
;
A
#
# COMPACT_ATOMS: atom_id res chain seq x y z
N MET A 1 11.67 -38.59 -14.36
CA MET A 1 10.22 -38.65 -14.06
C MET A 1 9.81 -38.05 -12.71
N LYS A 2 10.40 -38.43 -11.56
CA LYS A 2 10.00 -37.89 -10.24
C LYS A 2 10.19 -36.37 -10.09
N TYR A 3 11.29 -35.81 -10.60
CA TYR A 3 11.55 -34.36 -10.55
C TYR A 3 10.65 -33.55 -11.49
N LEU A 4 10.33 -34.08 -12.68
CA LEU A 4 9.40 -33.44 -13.61
C LEU A 4 7.98 -33.35 -13.04
N ARG A 5 7.54 -34.41 -12.33
CA ARG A 5 6.25 -34.40 -11.61
C ARG A 5 6.22 -33.37 -10.47
N ARG A 6 7.31 -33.24 -9.71
CA ARG A 6 7.42 -32.23 -8.63
C ARG A 6 7.46 -30.79 -9.18
N LEU A 7 8.12 -30.57 -10.31
CA LEU A 7 8.12 -29.28 -11.00
C LEU A 7 6.72 -28.90 -11.50
N LEU A 8 6.03 -29.84 -12.14
CA LEU A 8 4.66 -29.66 -12.63
C LEU A 8 3.67 -29.36 -11.50
N THR A 9 3.79 -30.03 -10.35
CA THR A 9 2.94 -29.74 -9.19
C THR A 9 3.19 -28.35 -8.61
N VAL A 10 4.43 -27.88 -8.58
CA VAL A 10 4.75 -26.52 -8.09
C VAL A 10 4.24 -25.45 -9.05
N ILE A 11 4.37 -25.68 -10.36
CA ILE A 11 3.83 -24.77 -11.40
C ILE A 11 2.30 -24.70 -11.30
N LEU A 12 1.62 -25.83 -11.13
CA LEU A 12 0.16 -25.86 -10.97
C LEU A 12 -0.31 -25.14 -9.70
N ILE A 13 0.42 -25.26 -8.59
CA ILE A 13 0.10 -24.54 -7.34
C ILE A 13 0.34 -23.03 -7.52
N LEU A 14 1.40 -22.62 -8.22
CA LEU A 14 1.68 -21.22 -8.54
C LEU A 14 0.62 -20.63 -9.47
N CYS A 15 0.17 -21.38 -10.48
CA CYS A 15 -0.92 -20.97 -11.37
C CYS A 15 -2.26 -20.88 -10.63
N ALA A 16 -2.56 -21.80 -9.70
CA ALA A 16 -3.76 -21.73 -8.87
C ALA A 16 -3.75 -20.52 -7.93
N PHE A 17 -2.58 -20.17 -7.37
CA PHE A 17 -2.42 -18.98 -6.53
C PHE A 17 -2.56 -17.68 -7.35
N ALA A 18 -2.00 -17.63 -8.56
CA ALA A 18 -2.16 -16.50 -9.48
C ALA A 18 -3.62 -16.34 -9.97
N ALA A 19 -4.33 -17.43 -10.22
CA ALA A 19 -5.75 -17.39 -10.59
C ALA A 19 -6.64 -16.90 -9.44
N SER A 20 -6.29 -17.22 -8.18
CA SER A 20 -7.03 -16.69 -7.02
C SER A 20 -6.93 -15.17 -6.82
N ALA A 21 -5.91 -14.53 -7.42
CA ALA A 21 -5.76 -13.07 -7.41
C ALA A 21 -6.59 -12.34 -8.48
N LEU A 22 -7.24 -13.09 -9.40
CA LEU A 22 -8.03 -12.54 -10.51
C LEU A 22 -9.54 -12.68 -10.34
N PHE A 23 -10.03 -13.21 -9.21
CA PHE A 23 -11.47 -13.21 -8.93
C PHE A 23 -11.93 -11.83 -8.50
N PHE A 24 -12.14 -10.95 -9.49
CA PHE A 24 -13.01 -9.80 -9.37
C PHE A 24 -14.42 -10.31 -9.09
N THR A 25 -14.87 -10.13 -7.85
CA THR A 25 -16.28 -10.27 -7.52
C THR A 25 -16.87 -8.87 -7.60
N GLU A 26 -17.57 -8.61 -8.70
CA GLU A 26 -18.50 -7.50 -8.81
C GLU A 26 -19.75 -7.90 -8.01
N GLN A 27 -20.00 -7.23 -6.89
CA GLN A 27 -21.25 -7.41 -6.15
C GLN A 27 -22.14 -6.21 -6.46
N ALA A 28 -23.18 -6.47 -7.26
CA ALA A 28 -24.29 -5.58 -7.50
C ALA A 28 -25.36 -5.77 -6.40
N GLY A 29 -26.05 -4.66 -6.06
CA GLY A 29 -27.31 -4.63 -5.33
C GLY A 29 -27.15 -4.07 -3.90
N ALA A 30 -27.46 -2.80 -3.62
CA ALA A 30 -28.75 -2.09 -3.65
C ALA A 30 -29.36 -1.96 -2.24
N SER A 31 -29.58 -0.73 -1.80
CA SER A 31 -30.89 -0.27 -1.32
C SER A 31 -30.79 1.23 -1.05
N GLY A 32 -31.52 2.02 -1.83
CA GLY A 32 -31.77 3.41 -1.49
C GLY A 32 -32.54 3.50 -0.19
N GLN A 33 -32.16 4.46 0.65
CA GLN A 33 -33.02 5.00 1.68
C GLN A 33 -32.83 6.51 1.72
N GLU A 34 -33.94 7.18 1.41
CA GLU A 34 -34.35 8.55 1.74
C GLU A 34 -33.27 9.62 1.89
N THR A 35 -33.11 10.39 0.81
CA THR A 35 -32.58 11.76 0.84
C THR A 35 -33.40 12.63 1.80
N GLY A 36 -32.71 13.33 2.71
CA GLY A 36 -33.36 14.37 3.52
C GLY A 36 -32.42 15.28 4.31
N ASP A 37 -31.37 14.75 4.96
CA ASP A 37 -30.70 15.50 6.04
C ASP A 37 -29.22 15.83 5.84
N TYR A 38 -28.56 15.20 4.86
CA TYR A 38 -27.13 15.40 4.63
C TYR A 38 -26.86 16.56 3.68
N ARG A 39 -25.82 17.33 4.00
CA ARG A 39 -25.48 18.58 3.30
C ARG A 39 -24.34 18.38 2.32
N ILE A 40 -24.43 19.11 1.22
CA ILE A 40 -23.33 19.34 0.28
C ILE A 40 -22.75 20.72 0.61
N ILE A 41 -21.45 20.77 0.88
CA ILE A 41 -20.70 22.01 1.03
C ILE A 41 -19.71 22.04 -0.12
N TYR A 42 -19.91 23.00 -1.02
CA TYR A 42 -19.02 23.25 -2.15
C TYR A 42 -18.37 24.60 -1.93
N ASP A 43 -17.05 24.61 -1.72
CA ASP A 43 -16.27 25.81 -1.46
C ASP A 43 -14.98 25.78 -2.31
N ASP A 44 -15.05 26.40 -3.49
CA ASP A 44 -13.89 26.60 -4.36
C ASP A 44 -13.21 27.96 -4.12
N SER A 45 -12.81 28.24 -2.88
CA SER A 45 -12.16 29.50 -2.50
C SER A 45 -10.83 29.76 -3.24
N ALA A 46 -10.20 28.72 -3.80
CA ALA A 46 -8.98 28.85 -4.60
C ALA A 46 -9.22 29.03 -6.12
N TYR A 47 -10.48 29.02 -6.58
CA TYR A 47 -10.88 29.14 -7.99
C TYR A 47 -10.15 28.13 -8.89
N LEU A 48 -10.22 26.85 -8.53
CA LEU A 48 -9.53 25.76 -9.22
C LEU A 48 -10.43 24.96 -10.16
N ILE A 49 -11.74 25.03 -9.98
CA ILE A 49 -12.71 24.26 -10.77
C ILE A 49 -13.27 25.16 -11.87
N ASP A 50 -13.30 24.65 -13.09
CA ASP A 50 -13.94 25.32 -14.21
C ASP A 50 -15.42 24.92 -14.35
N ASP A 51 -16.18 25.72 -15.10
CA ASP A 51 -17.62 25.52 -15.29
C ASP A 51 -17.93 24.16 -15.95
N ASP A 52 -17.00 23.63 -16.76
CA ASP A 52 -17.16 22.36 -17.47
C ASP A 52 -17.10 21.18 -16.48
N ASP A 53 -16.18 21.19 -15.52
CA ASP A 53 -16.03 20.16 -14.49
C ASP A 53 -16.99 20.32 -13.31
N GLU A 54 -17.45 21.54 -13.00
CA GLU A 54 -18.32 21.82 -11.85
C GLU A 54 -19.59 20.95 -11.87
N SER A 55 -20.23 20.82 -13.03
CA SER A 55 -21.47 20.06 -13.18
C SER A 55 -21.28 18.57 -12.86
N GLY A 56 -20.21 17.95 -13.38
CA GLY A 56 -19.89 16.55 -13.13
C GLY A 56 -19.46 16.30 -11.68
N LEU A 57 -18.71 17.24 -11.09
CA LEU A 57 -18.32 17.19 -9.69
C LEU A 57 -19.55 17.23 -8.78
N TYR A 58 -20.47 18.16 -9.02
CA TYR A 58 -21.69 18.32 -8.22
C TYR A 58 -22.60 17.09 -8.31
N GLU A 59 -22.76 16.50 -9.50
CA GLU A 59 -23.56 15.27 -9.69
C GLU A 59 -23.04 14.10 -8.83
N ILE A 60 -21.72 13.93 -8.77
CA ILE A 60 -21.12 12.87 -7.93
C ILE A 60 -21.32 13.19 -6.45
N MET A 61 -21.11 14.45 -6.04
CA MET A 61 -21.33 14.89 -4.66
C MET A 61 -22.78 14.67 -4.22
N GLU A 62 -23.76 14.95 -5.08
CA GLU A 62 -25.19 14.72 -4.82
C GLU A 62 -25.51 13.23 -4.67
N ASN A 63 -24.89 12.38 -5.47
CA ASN A 63 -25.06 10.93 -5.33
C ASN A 63 -24.52 10.41 -4.01
N ILE A 64 -23.37 10.91 -3.56
CA ILE A 64 -22.78 10.56 -2.27
C ILE A 64 -23.64 11.14 -1.13
N SER A 65 -24.19 12.34 -1.29
CA SER A 65 -24.92 13.05 -0.24
C SER A 65 -26.25 12.40 0.15
N LYS A 66 -26.68 11.36 -0.56
CA LYS A 66 -27.83 10.53 -0.15
C LYS A 66 -27.64 9.91 1.24
N ASN A 67 -26.40 9.60 1.64
CA ASN A 67 -26.11 8.86 2.87
C ASN A 67 -25.03 9.51 3.77
N THR A 68 -24.41 10.63 3.37
CA THR A 68 -23.35 11.29 4.14
C THR A 68 -23.27 12.78 3.83
N ASN A 69 -22.76 13.60 4.76
CA ASN A 69 -22.38 14.96 4.40
C ASN A 69 -21.15 14.92 3.49
N VAL A 70 -21.11 15.82 2.50
CA VAL A 70 -20.03 15.90 1.51
C VAL A 70 -19.47 17.31 1.50
N ILE A 71 -18.16 17.42 1.61
CA ILE A 71 -17.43 18.70 1.54
C ILE A 71 -16.41 18.63 0.40
N PHE A 72 -16.49 19.57 -0.52
CA PHE A 72 -15.39 19.90 -1.40
C PHE A 72 -14.85 21.27 -1.00
N TYR A 73 -13.54 21.35 -0.74
CA TYR A 73 -12.90 22.56 -0.26
C TYR A 73 -11.58 22.81 -0.99
N THR A 74 -11.37 24.01 -1.50
CA THR A 74 -10.08 24.43 -2.05
C THR A 74 -9.57 25.66 -1.31
N THR A 75 -8.28 25.71 -1.04
CA THR A 75 -7.68 26.85 -0.34
C THR A 75 -6.30 27.21 -0.88
N ARG A 76 -5.95 28.49 -0.81
CA ARG A 76 -4.59 29.02 -1.08
C ARG A 76 -3.95 29.62 0.17
N THR A 77 -4.64 29.59 1.30
CA THR A 77 -4.20 30.26 2.52
C THR A 77 -3.45 29.30 3.42
N SER A 78 -2.30 29.77 3.89
CA SER A 78 -1.66 29.17 5.06
C SER A 78 -2.40 29.63 6.29
N GLU A 79 -3.33 28.85 6.80
CA GLU A 79 -3.86 29.11 8.13
C GLU A 79 -2.73 28.84 9.15
N TYR A 80 -1.87 29.83 9.36
CA TYR A 80 -0.83 29.86 10.40
C TYR A 80 0.16 28.67 10.42
N GLY A 81 0.44 28.07 9.26
CA GLY A 81 1.35 26.92 9.14
C GLY A 81 0.75 25.59 9.60
N MET A 82 -0.58 25.49 9.68
CA MET A 82 -1.27 24.23 9.94
C MET A 82 -1.08 23.23 8.80
N SER A 83 -1.11 21.95 9.15
CA SER A 83 -1.16 20.86 8.17
C SER A 83 -2.53 20.83 7.48
N THR A 84 -2.58 20.29 6.27
CA THR A 84 -3.84 20.11 5.54
C THR A 84 -4.85 19.27 6.31
N ALA A 85 -4.37 18.30 7.09
CA ALA A 85 -5.22 17.48 7.97
C ALA A 85 -5.90 18.32 9.07
N ASP A 86 -5.17 19.25 9.69
CA ASP A 86 -5.70 20.15 10.71
C ASP A 86 -6.70 21.16 10.10
N ILE A 87 -6.40 21.68 8.91
CA ILE A 87 -7.32 22.53 8.14
C ILE A 87 -8.63 21.79 7.88
N CYS A 88 -8.58 20.55 7.37
CA CYS A 88 -9.78 19.74 7.14
C CYS A 88 -10.57 19.49 8.43
N GLN A 89 -9.87 19.21 9.53
CA GLN A 89 -10.53 19.00 10.82
C GLN A 89 -11.26 20.26 11.31
N ASN A 90 -10.61 21.42 11.23
CA ASN A 90 -11.19 22.69 11.67
C ASN A 90 -12.38 23.06 10.78
N TYR A 91 -12.20 23.01 9.47
CA TYR A 91 -13.25 23.33 8.50
C TYR A 91 -14.46 22.39 8.68
N CYS A 92 -14.26 21.09 8.84
CA CYS A 92 -15.35 20.17 9.15
C CYS A 92 -16.06 20.51 10.47
N ALA A 93 -15.31 20.96 11.49
CA ALA A 93 -15.86 21.29 12.80
C ALA A 93 -16.70 22.58 12.79
N GLU A 94 -16.45 23.52 11.87
CA GLU A 94 -17.26 24.73 11.70
C GLU A 94 -18.72 24.39 11.31
N TYR A 95 -18.90 23.36 10.49
CA TYR A 95 -20.23 22.96 10.01
C TYR A 95 -20.89 21.88 10.87
N PHE A 96 -20.11 20.91 11.38
CA PHE A 96 -20.64 19.70 12.02
C PHE A 96 -20.21 19.53 13.49
N GLY A 97 -19.50 20.50 14.05
CA GLY A 97 -19.00 20.47 15.41
C GLY A 97 -17.79 19.56 15.62
N THR A 98 -17.18 19.66 16.80
CA THR A 98 -15.92 18.98 17.13
C THR A 98 -16.07 17.52 17.56
N SER A 99 -17.30 17.01 17.69
CA SER A 99 -17.56 15.64 18.17
C SER A 99 -17.09 14.55 17.20
N LYS A 100 -16.86 14.89 15.92
CA LYS A 100 -16.48 13.96 14.84
C LYS A 100 -17.46 12.77 14.69
N THR A 101 -18.71 12.95 15.12
CA THR A 101 -19.76 11.91 15.07
C THR A 101 -20.58 11.96 13.80
N ALA A 102 -20.74 13.14 13.19
CA ALA A 102 -21.44 13.28 11.92
C ALA A 102 -20.71 12.48 10.81
N PRO A 103 -21.42 11.76 9.94
CA PRO A 103 -20.80 11.15 8.77
C PRO A 103 -20.44 12.26 7.78
N VAL A 104 -19.14 12.47 7.56
CA VAL A 104 -18.62 13.45 6.60
C VAL A 104 -17.58 12.76 5.72
N LEU A 105 -17.66 13.03 4.42
CA LEU A 105 -16.60 12.81 3.45
C LEU A 105 -16.17 14.17 2.91
N MET A 106 -14.90 14.50 3.09
CA MET A 106 -14.31 15.76 2.66
C MET A 106 -13.13 15.48 1.74
N PHE A 107 -13.07 16.20 0.61
CA PHE A 107 -11.90 16.23 -0.25
C PHE A 107 -11.42 17.68 -0.38
N THR A 108 -10.13 17.87 -0.09
CA THR A 108 -9.51 19.19 0.01
C THR A 108 -8.34 19.30 -0.96
N ILE A 109 -8.27 20.42 -1.66
CA ILE A 109 -7.09 20.81 -2.45
C ILE A 109 -6.46 22.02 -1.78
N ASP A 110 -5.37 21.79 -1.03
CA ASP A 110 -4.60 22.84 -0.38
C ASP A 110 -3.43 23.26 -1.29
N MET A 111 -3.60 24.42 -1.91
CA MET A 111 -2.59 25.00 -2.80
C MET A 111 -1.42 25.64 -2.05
N TYR A 112 -1.58 25.95 -0.76
CA TYR A 112 -0.49 26.49 0.04
C TYR A 112 0.48 25.37 0.45
N ASN A 113 -0.04 24.32 1.09
CA ASN A 113 0.75 23.15 1.46
C ASN A 113 1.06 22.25 0.27
N ARG A 114 0.46 22.54 -0.90
CA ARG A 114 0.59 21.75 -2.13
C ARG A 114 0.23 20.30 -1.84
N GLU A 115 -0.93 20.08 -1.24
CA GLU A 115 -1.39 18.77 -0.79
C GLU A 115 -2.88 18.58 -1.11
N ILE A 116 -3.20 17.41 -1.67
CA ILE A 116 -4.57 16.94 -1.74
C ILE A 116 -4.85 16.04 -0.54
N TYR A 117 -6.00 16.19 0.09
CA TYR A 117 -6.32 15.47 1.33
C TYR A 117 -7.76 14.99 1.35
N MET A 118 -7.96 13.72 1.69
CA MET A 118 -9.28 13.15 1.94
C MET A 118 -9.47 12.96 3.44
N TYR A 119 -10.53 13.56 3.98
CA TYR A 119 -10.87 13.53 5.40
C TYR A 119 -12.25 12.91 5.61
N CYS A 120 -12.39 12.02 6.60
CA CYS A 120 -13.63 11.33 6.89
C CYS A 120 -13.90 11.27 8.40
N THR A 121 -15.17 11.40 8.79
CA THR A 121 -15.63 11.31 10.20
C THR A 121 -16.85 10.42 10.34
N GLY A 122 -17.33 10.23 11.57
CA GLY A 122 -18.52 9.43 11.83
C GLY A 122 -18.37 7.99 11.35
N ASP A 123 -19.43 7.44 10.76
CA ASP A 123 -19.43 6.07 10.24
C ASP A 123 -18.66 5.91 8.93
N ILE A 124 -18.45 6.99 8.17
CA ILE A 124 -17.71 6.98 6.90
C ILE A 124 -16.27 6.52 7.11
N ARG A 125 -15.64 6.92 8.22
CA ARG A 125 -14.26 6.52 8.54
C ARG A 125 -14.06 5.01 8.66
N LYS A 126 -15.13 4.26 8.95
CA LYS A 126 -15.08 2.79 9.08
C LYS A 126 -14.97 2.11 7.71
N ILE A 127 -15.47 2.79 6.68
CA ILE A 127 -15.46 2.38 5.28
C ILE A 127 -14.20 2.93 4.61
N ILE A 128 -14.07 4.27 4.53
CA ILE A 128 -12.90 4.94 3.99
C ILE A 128 -11.91 5.18 5.13
N ARG A 129 -11.08 4.17 5.39
CA ARG A 129 -9.99 4.26 6.39
C ARG A 129 -8.80 5.03 5.82
N ASN A 130 -7.81 5.35 6.66
CA ASN A 130 -6.58 6.05 6.24
C ASN A 130 -5.92 5.39 5.01
N ALA A 131 -5.88 4.06 4.95
CA ALA A 131 -5.30 3.34 3.81
C ALA A 131 -6.08 3.55 2.50
N GLU A 132 -7.41 3.63 2.58
CA GLU A 132 -8.26 3.91 1.42
C GLU A 132 -8.14 5.38 1.00
N ALA A 133 -8.18 6.31 1.96
CA ALA A 133 -7.96 7.73 1.72
C ALA A 133 -6.62 7.99 1.02
N ASN A 134 -5.52 7.43 1.55
CA ASN A 134 -4.20 7.49 0.93
C ASN A 134 -4.20 6.91 -0.49
N SER A 135 -4.86 5.76 -0.69
CA SER A 135 -4.90 5.14 -2.02
C SER A 135 -5.67 5.99 -3.04
N ILE A 136 -6.73 6.67 -2.61
CA ILE A 136 -7.49 7.59 -3.46
C ILE A 136 -6.60 8.79 -3.82
N THR A 137 -5.98 9.44 -2.83
CA THR A 137 -5.11 10.60 -3.07
C THR A 137 -3.91 10.23 -3.94
N ASP A 138 -3.30 9.06 -3.75
CA ASP A 138 -2.23 8.55 -4.60
C ASP A 138 -2.67 8.37 -6.06
N ASN A 139 -3.90 7.91 -6.28
CA ASN A 139 -4.41 7.66 -7.62
C ASN A 139 -4.70 8.96 -8.38
N VAL A 140 -5.22 9.99 -7.70
CA VAL A 140 -5.57 11.27 -8.32
C VAL A 140 -4.42 12.28 -8.30
N TYR A 141 -3.33 11.97 -7.60
CA TYR A 141 -2.12 12.79 -7.51
C TYR A 141 -1.63 13.32 -8.85
N LYS A 142 -1.63 12.49 -9.89
CA LYS A 142 -1.14 12.88 -11.22
C LYS A 142 -1.97 14.00 -11.84
N SER A 143 -3.29 14.00 -11.62
CA SER A 143 -4.18 15.07 -12.07
C SER A 143 -3.85 16.37 -11.33
N ALA A 144 -3.66 16.30 -10.01
CA ALA A 144 -3.23 17.45 -9.21
C ALA A 144 -1.87 18.03 -9.66
N THR A 145 -0.85 17.18 -9.89
CA THR A 145 0.46 17.62 -10.41
C THR A 145 0.35 18.24 -11.81
N ALA A 146 -0.57 17.76 -12.65
CA ALA A 146 -0.83 18.32 -13.98
C ALA A 146 -1.61 19.65 -13.95
N GLY A 147 -2.12 20.05 -12.78
CA GLY A 147 -3.00 21.22 -12.64
C GLY A 147 -4.45 20.98 -13.10
N ASP A 148 -4.83 19.72 -13.33
CA ASP A 148 -6.15 19.29 -13.75
C ASP A 148 -6.99 18.98 -12.49
N TYR A 149 -7.43 20.05 -11.81
CA TYR A 149 -8.04 19.96 -10.47
C TYR A 149 -9.50 19.50 -10.48
N GLY A 150 -10.27 19.83 -11.52
CA GLY A 150 -11.64 19.34 -11.66
C GLY A 150 -11.68 17.84 -11.87
N LYS A 151 -10.89 17.32 -12.82
CA LYS A 151 -10.67 15.87 -12.95
C LYS A 151 -10.15 15.22 -11.66
N CYS A 152 -9.20 15.87 -10.96
CA CYS A 152 -8.69 15.38 -9.69
C CYS A 152 -9.82 15.17 -8.66
N ALA A 153 -10.69 16.16 -8.49
CA ALA A 153 -11.83 16.09 -7.58
C ALA A 153 -12.87 15.05 -8.01
N ILE A 154 -13.25 15.05 -9.30
CA ILE A 154 -14.19 14.08 -9.90
C ILE A 154 -13.70 12.64 -9.69
N ASP A 155 -12.44 12.35 -10.02
CA ASP A 155 -11.85 11.01 -9.86
C ASP A 155 -11.75 10.61 -8.38
N ALA A 156 -11.48 11.57 -7.48
CA ALA A 156 -11.38 11.32 -6.04
C ALA A 156 -12.74 10.94 -5.44
N PHE A 157 -13.78 11.72 -5.73
CA PHE A 157 -15.14 11.43 -5.27
C PHE A 157 -15.70 10.18 -5.93
N THR A 158 -15.41 9.93 -7.21
CA THR A 158 -15.82 8.68 -7.89
C THR A 158 -15.24 7.46 -7.18
N GLN A 159 -13.94 7.48 -6.82
CA GLN A 159 -13.32 6.39 -6.07
C GLN A 159 -13.87 6.25 -4.65
N ALA A 160 -14.14 7.37 -3.97
CA ALA A 160 -14.77 7.36 -2.66
C ALA A 160 -16.19 6.78 -2.71
N GLN A 161 -17.01 7.16 -3.68
CA GLN A 161 -18.34 6.61 -3.91
C GLN A 161 -18.29 5.09 -4.13
N ASN A 162 -17.32 4.62 -4.93
CA ASN A 162 -17.11 3.19 -5.12
C ASN A 162 -16.78 2.47 -3.81
N CYS A 163 -16.01 3.08 -2.90
CA CYS A 163 -15.74 2.51 -1.57
C CYS A 163 -17.00 2.44 -0.71
N LEU A 164 -17.81 3.50 -0.75
CA LEU A 164 -19.09 3.55 -0.03
C LEU A 164 -20.07 2.47 -0.52
N ALA A 165 -20.01 2.13 -1.81
CA ALA A 165 -20.77 1.02 -2.39
C ALA A 165 -20.18 -0.38 -2.09
N GLY A 166 -19.09 -0.49 -1.33
CA GLY A 166 -18.42 -1.75 -1.00
C GLY A 166 -17.35 -2.21 -2.00
N GLY A 167 -17.04 -1.37 -2.99
CA GLY A 167 -15.96 -1.59 -3.95
C GLY A 167 -14.56 -1.46 -3.34
N ARG A 168 -13.55 -1.91 -4.09
CA ARG A 168 -12.13 -1.82 -3.70
C ARG A 168 -11.40 -0.78 -4.53
N ILE A 169 -10.51 0.00 -3.90
CA ILE A 169 -9.64 0.94 -4.62
C ILE A 169 -8.52 0.19 -5.34
N LYS A 170 -8.20 0.66 -6.55
CA LYS A 170 -7.06 0.18 -7.33
C LYS A 170 -5.77 0.61 -6.63
N ARG A 171 -4.90 -0.35 -6.31
CA ARG A 171 -3.60 -0.11 -5.67
C ARG A 171 -2.47 -0.68 -6.54
N PRO A 172 -2.12 -0.01 -7.65
CA PRO A 172 -1.18 -0.56 -8.62
C PRO A 172 0.20 -0.86 -7.99
N MET A 173 0.68 0.02 -7.10
CA MET A 173 1.96 -0.18 -6.40
C MET A 173 1.97 -1.42 -5.50
N GLN A 174 0.84 -1.74 -4.83
CA GLN A 174 0.76 -2.94 -3.98
C GLN A 174 0.84 -4.22 -4.80
N ILE A 175 0.21 -4.25 -5.98
CA ILE A 175 0.25 -5.42 -6.87
C ILE A 175 1.68 -5.65 -7.37
N ILE A 176 2.35 -4.61 -7.86
CA ILE A 176 3.73 -4.72 -8.37
C ILE A 176 4.67 -5.14 -7.24
N ASN A 177 4.59 -4.51 -6.07
CA ASN A 177 5.45 -4.87 -4.93
C ASN A 177 5.22 -6.32 -4.47
N ASN A 178 3.97 -6.78 -4.43
CA ASN A 178 3.66 -8.17 -4.08
C ASN A 178 4.20 -9.15 -5.11
N VAL A 179 4.18 -8.82 -6.40
CA VAL A 179 4.79 -9.64 -7.46
C VAL A 179 6.32 -9.72 -7.29
N LEU A 180 6.97 -8.58 -7.01
CA LEU A 180 8.41 -8.55 -6.76
C LEU A 180 8.78 -9.34 -5.49
N LEU A 181 8.00 -9.20 -4.42
CA LEU A 181 8.19 -9.94 -3.18
C LEU A 181 7.98 -11.45 -3.38
N ALA A 182 6.97 -11.83 -4.15
CA ALA A 182 6.72 -13.23 -4.51
C ALA A 182 7.87 -13.83 -5.34
N MET A 183 8.45 -13.05 -6.26
CA MET A 183 9.62 -13.46 -7.03
C MET A 183 10.85 -13.68 -6.14
N LEU A 184 11.12 -12.76 -5.20
CA LEU A 184 12.19 -12.88 -4.21
C LEU A 184 12.02 -14.11 -3.31
N LEU A 185 10.81 -14.35 -2.80
CA LEU A 185 10.51 -15.55 -2.02
C LEU A 185 10.70 -16.83 -2.83
N GLY A 186 10.28 -16.84 -4.10
CA GLY A 186 10.47 -17.97 -5.01
C GLY A 186 11.95 -18.34 -5.19
N VAL A 187 12.82 -17.34 -5.41
CA VAL A 187 14.28 -17.55 -5.51
C VAL A 187 14.84 -18.08 -4.20
N THR A 188 14.40 -17.54 -3.06
CA THR A 188 14.87 -17.93 -1.73
C THR A 188 14.49 -19.38 -1.40
N VAL A 189 13.24 -19.77 -1.67
CA VAL A 189 12.75 -21.14 -1.50
C VAL A 189 13.52 -22.11 -2.41
N ASN A 190 13.73 -21.74 -3.67
CA ASN A 190 14.51 -22.57 -4.61
C ASN A 190 15.95 -22.79 -4.11
N PHE A 191 16.60 -21.73 -3.65
CA PHE A 191 17.95 -21.82 -3.06
C PHE A 191 18.00 -22.73 -1.83
N ILE A 192 17.03 -22.62 -0.91
CA ILE A 192 16.92 -23.50 0.27
C ILE A 192 16.73 -24.95 -0.17
N VAL A 193 15.84 -25.23 -1.14
CA VAL A 193 15.60 -26.58 -1.67
C VAL A 193 16.88 -27.16 -2.28
N LEU A 194 17.63 -26.37 -3.06
CA LEU A 194 18.90 -26.82 -3.64
C LEU A 194 19.95 -27.13 -2.56
N LYS A 195 20.06 -26.30 -1.52
CA LYS A 195 20.95 -26.55 -0.39
C LYS A 195 20.56 -27.83 0.35
N VAL A 196 19.30 -27.96 0.77
CA VAL A 196 18.79 -29.16 1.48
C VAL A 196 18.92 -30.42 0.62
N SER A 197 18.67 -30.33 -0.69
CA SER A 197 18.83 -31.46 -1.61
C SER A 197 20.28 -31.88 -1.81
N ARG A 198 21.24 -30.94 -1.71
CA ARG A 198 22.67 -31.26 -1.70
C ARG A 198 23.12 -31.89 -0.39
N PHE A 199 22.55 -31.47 0.74
CA PHE A 199 22.80 -32.10 2.04
C PHE A 199 22.19 -33.50 2.15
N ASN A 200 21.06 -33.74 1.48
CA ASN A 200 20.37 -35.04 1.47
C ASN A 200 20.84 -36.01 0.38
N LYS A 201 21.90 -35.69 -0.37
CA LYS A 201 22.61 -36.71 -1.15
C LYS A 201 23.32 -37.62 -0.15
N LYS A 202 22.68 -38.73 0.21
CA LYS A 202 23.41 -39.92 0.63
C LYS A 202 24.38 -40.25 -0.51
N GLU A 203 25.65 -40.40 -0.19
CA GLU A 203 26.55 -41.19 -1.03
C GLU A 203 25.91 -42.57 -1.14
N ASP A 204 25.13 -42.79 -2.20
CA ASP A 204 24.84 -44.15 -2.64
C ASP A 204 26.19 -44.68 -3.10
N GLY A 205 26.80 -45.47 -2.21
CA GLY A 205 28.12 -46.05 -2.42
C GLY A 205 28.18 -46.73 -3.78
N TYR A 206 29.06 -46.23 -4.63
CA TYR A 206 29.55 -47.03 -5.75
C TYR A 206 30.12 -48.32 -5.15
N PRO A 207 29.66 -49.53 -5.56
CA PRO A 207 30.42 -50.72 -5.23
C PRO A 207 31.79 -50.56 -5.90
N PRO A 208 32.91 -50.64 -5.16
CA PRO A 208 34.21 -50.59 -5.80
C PRO A 208 34.29 -51.76 -6.78
N ILE A 209 34.62 -51.45 -8.03
CA ILE A 209 34.93 -52.44 -9.06
C ILE A 209 36.08 -53.28 -8.49
N ARG A 210 35.76 -54.50 -8.03
CA ARG A 210 36.75 -55.50 -7.68
C ARG A 210 37.28 -56.07 -8.99
N GLU A 211 38.35 -55.48 -9.49
CA GLU A 211 39.17 -56.10 -10.53
C GLU A 211 40.41 -56.67 -9.86
N ASN A 212 40.58 -57.99 -10.00
CA ASN A 212 41.71 -58.74 -9.50
C ASN A 212 43.00 -58.25 -10.20
N GLY A 213 43.95 -57.71 -9.44
CA GLY A 213 45.27 -57.42 -10.00
C GLY A 213 46.15 -56.55 -9.11
N ALA A 214 47.07 -57.20 -8.41
CA ALA A 214 48.29 -56.66 -7.81
C ALA A 214 48.14 -55.51 -6.80
N GLU A 215 48.56 -55.79 -5.57
CA GLU A 215 48.76 -54.85 -4.49
C GLU A 215 49.58 -53.63 -4.91
N SER A 216 49.03 -52.43 -4.77
CA SER A 216 49.81 -51.23 -4.47
C SER A 216 48.96 -50.27 -3.64
N PHE A 217 48.96 -50.47 -2.32
CA PHE A 217 48.49 -49.44 -1.42
C PHE A 217 49.52 -48.31 -1.40
N ILE A 218 49.31 -47.26 -2.20
CA ILE A 218 49.96 -45.98 -1.94
C ILE A 218 49.22 -45.35 -0.76
N SER A 219 49.67 -45.68 0.45
CA SER A 219 49.30 -44.93 1.64
C SER A 219 49.95 -43.54 1.55
N VAL A 220 49.24 -42.56 1.02
CA VAL A 220 49.66 -41.16 1.12
C VAL A 220 49.46 -40.74 2.58
N LYS A 221 50.52 -40.87 3.37
CA LYS A 221 50.58 -40.33 4.72
C LYS A 221 50.69 -38.81 4.59
N VAL A 222 49.55 -38.12 4.59
CA VAL A 222 49.51 -36.65 4.59
C VAL A 222 49.94 -36.18 5.98
N ASN A 223 51.24 -35.90 6.16
CA ASN A 223 51.70 -35.07 7.27
C ASN A 223 51.18 -33.66 7.02
N LYS A 224 50.14 -33.26 7.76
CA LYS A 224 49.68 -31.87 7.79
C LYS A 224 50.63 -31.09 8.70
N GLU A 225 51.70 -30.56 8.13
CA GLU A 225 52.51 -29.56 8.80
C GLU A 225 51.77 -28.23 8.72
N LEU A 226 51.44 -27.67 9.88
CA LEU A 226 50.65 -26.43 10.01
C LEU A 226 51.58 -25.24 9.70
N LEU A 227 51.70 -24.89 8.42
CA LEU A 227 52.71 -23.91 7.97
C LEU A 227 52.41 -22.46 8.33
N LYS A 228 51.19 -22.12 8.78
CA LYS A 228 50.86 -20.76 9.20
C LYS A 228 49.56 -20.66 9.99
N GLU A 229 49.63 -20.02 11.15
CA GLU A 229 48.48 -19.58 11.94
C GLU A 229 48.22 -18.09 11.63
N HIS A 230 46.98 -17.75 11.29
CA HIS A 230 46.56 -16.36 11.07
C HIS A 230 45.73 -15.89 12.27
N THR A 231 46.35 -15.15 13.18
CA THR A 231 45.63 -14.40 14.22
C THR A 231 45.08 -13.11 13.61
N SER A 232 43.76 -13.01 13.48
CA SER A 232 43.10 -11.76 13.12
C SER A 232 42.82 -10.94 14.38
N VAL A 233 43.53 -9.81 14.53
CA VAL A 233 43.21 -8.79 15.53
C VAL A 233 42.17 -7.85 14.93
N SER A 234 40.98 -7.79 15.52
CA SER A 234 39.95 -6.80 15.18
C SER A 234 40.39 -5.42 15.65
N ARG A 235 40.65 -4.50 14.70
CA ARG A 235 40.75 -3.07 14.98
C ARG A 235 39.38 -2.45 14.75
N GLU A 236 38.83 -1.85 15.79
CA GLU A 236 37.68 -0.96 15.65
C GLU A 236 38.09 0.23 14.77
N SER A 237 37.31 0.49 13.73
CA SER A 237 37.42 1.70 12.94
C SER A 237 36.10 2.47 13.04
N SER A 238 36.25 3.70 13.49
CA SER A 238 35.28 4.77 13.51
C SER A 238 34.98 5.26 12.09
N GLY A 239 33.71 5.56 11.80
CA GLY A 239 33.36 6.35 10.62
C GLY A 239 31.93 6.20 10.12
N GLY A 240 31.14 7.27 10.32
CA GLY A 240 30.19 7.74 9.31
C GLY A 240 28.83 7.05 9.24
N GLY A 241 27.93 7.41 10.15
CA GLY A 241 26.49 7.15 10.02
C GLY A 241 25.77 8.37 9.45
N SER A 242 25.46 8.31 8.16
CA SER A 242 24.67 9.25 7.37
C SER A 242 23.25 9.39 7.92
N GLY A 243 22.70 10.60 7.83
CA GLY A 243 21.33 10.92 8.19
C GLY A 243 20.31 10.11 7.39
N GLY A 244 19.47 9.37 8.11
CA GLY A 244 18.21 8.82 7.60
C GLY A 244 17.09 9.74 8.04
N GLY A 245 16.41 10.36 7.08
CA GLY A 245 15.21 11.14 7.33
C GLY A 245 14.12 10.26 7.92
N SER A 246 13.60 10.71 9.05
CA SER A 246 12.42 10.19 9.71
C SER A 246 11.21 10.42 8.78
N SER A 247 10.61 9.35 8.28
CA SER A 247 9.21 9.40 7.86
C SER A 247 8.36 9.30 9.13
N ASP A 248 7.77 10.42 9.53
CA ASP A 248 6.82 10.50 10.63
C ASP A 248 5.60 9.63 10.31
N PHE A 249 5.59 8.41 10.85
CA PHE A 249 4.38 7.62 10.96
C PHE A 249 3.62 8.10 12.20
N GLY A 250 2.78 9.12 12.00
CA GLY A 250 1.84 9.61 13.00
C GLY A 250 0.95 8.48 13.50
N GLY A 251 1.03 8.24 14.81
CA GLY A 251 0.31 7.19 15.52
C GLY A 251 -1.21 7.40 15.56
N GLY A 252 -1.94 6.29 15.64
CA GLY A 252 -3.36 6.27 15.89
C GLY A 252 -3.66 5.44 17.13
N SER A 253 -3.93 6.14 18.23
CA SER A 253 -4.37 5.59 19.52
C SER A 253 -5.65 4.78 19.40
N SER A 254 -5.66 3.61 20.04
CA SER A 254 -6.86 2.85 20.37
C SER A 254 -7.54 3.48 21.59
N GLY A 255 -8.68 4.14 21.39
CA GLY A 255 -9.53 4.67 22.46
C GLY A 255 -10.89 5.08 21.90
N GLY A 256 -11.98 4.59 22.49
CA GLY A 256 -13.33 4.71 21.97
C GLY A 256 -13.91 6.13 21.95
N GLY A 257 -14.80 6.38 20.99
CA GLY A 257 -15.72 7.53 20.92
C GLY A 257 -15.15 8.77 20.21
N GLY A 258 -15.46 8.94 18.92
CA GLY A 258 -15.13 10.13 18.12
C GLY A 258 -13.72 10.11 17.52
N GLY A 259 -13.60 9.82 16.23
CA GLY A 259 -12.32 9.83 15.54
C GLY A 259 -12.51 10.21 14.08
N SER A 260 -11.44 10.65 13.42
CA SER A 260 -11.39 10.90 11.98
C SER A 260 -10.46 9.88 11.31
N SER A 261 -10.74 9.53 10.06
CA SER A 261 -9.73 8.97 9.17
C SER A 261 -9.34 10.03 8.15
N GLY A 262 -8.13 9.91 7.62
CA GLY A 262 -7.68 10.79 6.55
C GLY A 262 -6.41 10.30 5.89
N GLY A 263 -6.15 10.84 4.71
CA GLY A 263 -5.01 10.51 3.89
C GLY A 263 -4.76 11.58 2.84
N GLY A 264 -3.49 11.90 2.60
CA GLY A 264 -3.09 13.00 1.73
C GLY A 264 -1.87 12.69 0.91
N HIS A 265 -1.67 13.46 -0.17
CA HIS A 265 -0.51 13.36 -1.03
C HIS A 265 -0.07 14.75 -1.53
N SER A 266 1.20 15.09 -1.32
CA SER A 266 1.78 16.38 -1.69
C SER A 266 2.22 16.41 -3.16
N PHE A 267 1.97 17.52 -3.90
CA PHE A 267 2.12 17.68 -5.36
C PHE A 267 2.86 18.93 -5.86
#